data_AF-A0A960L2D2-F1
#
_entry.id   AF-A0A960L2D2-F1
#
_cell.length_a   1.000
_cell.length_b   1.000
_cell.length_c   1.000
_cell.angle_alpha   90.00
_cell.angle_beta   90.00
_cell.angle_gamma   90.00
#
_symmetry.space_group_name_H-M   'P 1'
#
loop_
_entity.id
_entity.type
_entity.pdbx_description
1 polymer ?
#
loop_
_entity_poly.entity_id
_entity_poly.type
_entity_poly.pdbx_seq_one_letter_code
_entity_poly.pdbx_strand_id
1 'polypeptide(L)'
;MAFYMSYVLLGWVGFLGFAGDGAGRMHFPQNGFSITPLEGPSGDTPYQSLMMFLPATQAFAPNVNLQIQPYSGSIKDYTELSDQQFKDAGVRILHENLQANDVVWEYAGTYNDRQMHWYARAYKRGNKVYLITATALESQWSTVSRQLRACVDSFRLD
;
A
#
# COMPACT_ATOMS: atom_id res chain seq x y z
N MET A 1 49.41 -35.27 -18.82
CA MET A 1 49.64 -34.61 -20.12
C MET A 1 48.44 -34.92 -21.01
N ALA A 2 47.77 -33.87 -21.50
CA ALA A 2 46.80 -33.74 -22.62
C ALA A 2 46.41 -34.99 -23.45
N PHE A 3 45.23 -35.17 -24.06
CA PHE A 3 43.90 -34.52 -24.18
C PHE A 3 43.05 -35.47 -25.09
N TYR A 4 41.78 -35.09 -25.34
CA TYR A 4 40.78 -35.56 -26.35
C TYR A 4 39.75 -36.61 -25.88
N MET A 5 38.48 -36.29 -25.62
CA MET A 5 37.40 -35.56 -26.34
C MET A 5 36.65 -36.44 -27.34
N SER A 6 35.36 -36.67 -27.04
CA SER A 6 34.18 -36.60 -27.93
C SER A 6 32.99 -37.26 -27.23
N TYR A 7 31.81 -36.62 -27.20
CA TYR A 7 30.59 -37.17 -27.81
C TYR A 7 29.35 -36.25 -27.59
N VAL A 8 28.73 -35.95 -28.74
CA VAL A 8 27.31 -35.70 -29.01
C VAL A 8 26.66 -34.43 -28.45
N LEU A 9 26.62 -33.43 -29.35
CA LEU A 9 25.54 -32.47 -29.49
C LEU A 9 24.20 -33.21 -29.71
N LEU A 10 23.29 -33.10 -28.75
CA LEU A 10 21.85 -33.28 -28.98
C LEU A 10 21.19 -31.91 -28.82
N GLY A 11 20.66 -31.43 -29.95
CA GLY A 11 20.01 -30.13 -30.05
C GLY A 11 18.77 -30.05 -29.19
N TRP A 12 18.77 -29.09 -28.26
CA TRP A 12 17.55 -28.59 -27.66
C TRP A 12 16.96 -27.56 -28.61
N VAL A 13 15.87 -27.93 -29.28
CA VAL A 13 15.00 -26.99 -29.97
C VAL A 13 14.46 -26.04 -28.91
N GLY A 14 14.87 -24.77 -29.02
CA GLY A 14 14.47 -23.72 -28.10
C GLY A 14 12.96 -23.54 -28.10
N PHE A 15 12.35 -23.82 -26.95
CA PHE A 15 11.14 -23.10 -26.58
C PHE A 15 11.57 -21.67 -26.22
N LEU A 16 11.51 -20.77 -27.20
CA LEU A 16 11.32 -19.35 -26.93
C LEU A 16 9.93 -19.21 -26.30
N GLY A 17 9.86 -19.51 -25.01
CA GLY A 17 8.76 -19.03 -24.20
C GLY A 17 8.86 -17.52 -24.22
N PHE A 18 7.91 -16.87 -24.89
CA PHE A 18 7.60 -15.47 -24.60
C PHE A 18 7.16 -15.44 -23.14
N ALA A 19 8.09 -15.17 -22.23
CA ALA A 19 7.74 -14.61 -20.95
C ALA A 19 7.04 -13.29 -21.28
N GLY A 20 5.71 -13.28 -21.23
CA GLY A 20 4.98 -12.03 -21.32
C GLY A 20 5.55 -11.07 -20.28
N ASP A 21 5.68 -9.79 -20.63
CA ASP A 21 6.04 -8.67 -19.76
C ASP A 21 4.99 -8.51 -18.64
N GLY A 22 4.86 -9.52 -17.78
CA GLY A 22 3.71 -9.79 -16.93
C GLY A 22 3.61 -8.95 -15.67
N ALA A 23 4.42 -7.90 -15.54
CA ALA A 23 4.23 -6.89 -14.51
C ALA A 23 4.60 -5.53 -15.11
N GLY A 24 3.59 -4.67 -15.28
CA GLY A 24 3.83 -3.27 -15.61
C GLY A 24 4.80 -2.68 -14.59
N ARG A 25 5.81 -1.94 -15.07
CA ARG A 25 6.76 -1.28 -14.16
C ARG A 25 6.01 -0.18 -13.40
N MET A 26 6.32 -0.01 -12.12
CA MET A 26 5.94 1.22 -11.42
C MET A 26 6.88 2.33 -11.87
N HIS A 27 6.32 3.44 -12.38
CA HIS A 27 7.08 4.57 -12.91
C HIS A 27 7.10 5.75 -11.93
N PHE A 28 8.30 6.24 -11.61
CA PHE A 28 8.54 7.38 -10.72
C PHE A 28 9.27 8.50 -11.49
N PRO A 29 8.58 9.19 -12.42
CA PRO A 29 9.22 10.14 -13.34
C PRO A 29 9.89 11.30 -12.63
N GLN A 30 9.31 11.79 -11.52
CA GLN A 30 9.90 12.88 -10.72
C GLN A 30 11.23 12.49 -10.06
N ASN A 31 11.49 11.19 -9.90
CA ASN A 31 12.71 10.67 -9.31
C ASN A 31 13.63 9.98 -10.33
N GLY A 32 13.23 9.92 -11.60
CA GLY A 32 14.05 9.37 -12.68
C GLY A 32 14.24 7.86 -12.64
N PHE A 33 13.36 7.10 -11.99
CA PHE A 33 13.47 5.63 -11.93
C PHE A 33 12.14 4.92 -12.18
N SER A 34 12.23 3.61 -12.43
CA SER A 34 11.10 2.69 -12.45
C SER A 34 11.54 1.35 -11.84
N ILE A 35 10.60 0.59 -11.29
CA ILE A 35 10.89 -0.69 -10.64
C ILE A 35 9.78 -1.69 -10.93
N THR A 36 10.14 -2.96 -11.11
CA THR A 36 9.17 -4.05 -11.16
C THR A 36 8.60 -4.25 -9.74
N PRO A 37 7.28 -4.20 -9.55
CA PRO A 37 6.69 -4.37 -8.23
C PRO A 37 6.99 -5.76 -7.66
N LEU A 38 7.14 -5.84 -6.34
CA LEU A 38 7.20 -7.10 -5.62
C LEU A 38 5.77 -7.56 -5.35
N GLU A 39 5.24 -8.39 -6.24
CA GLU A 39 3.89 -8.94 -6.14
C GLU A 39 3.90 -10.39 -5.69
N GLY A 40 2.83 -10.78 -4.99
CA GLY A 40 2.62 -12.14 -4.54
C GLY A 40 1.14 -12.36 -4.19
N PRO A 41 0.69 -13.62 -4.12
CA PRO A 41 -0.65 -13.91 -3.68
C PRO A 41 -0.84 -13.43 -2.24
N SER A 42 -1.89 -12.66 -1.99
CA SER A 42 -2.31 -12.33 -0.63
C SER A 42 -2.84 -13.60 0.05
N GLY A 43 -2.25 -13.98 1.19
CA GLY A 43 -2.72 -15.10 2.01
C GLY A 43 -3.74 -14.69 3.08
N ASP A 44 -3.78 -15.46 4.16
CA ASP A 44 -4.69 -15.27 5.31
C ASP A 44 -4.10 -14.36 6.40
N THR A 45 -2.96 -13.72 6.14
CA THR A 45 -2.35 -12.75 7.05
C THR A 45 -2.37 -11.33 6.44
N PRO A 46 -2.64 -10.30 7.25
CA PRO A 46 -2.42 -8.93 6.82
C PRO A 46 -0.97 -8.70 6.41
N TYR A 47 -0.75 -7.96 5.32
CA TYR A 47 0.59 -7.52 4.93
C TYR A 47 0.56 -6.16 4.25
N GLN A 48 1.71 -5.49 4.27
CA GLN A 48 1.88 -4.21 3.62
C GLN A 48 2.44 -4.42 2.20
N SER A 49 1.67 -4.04 1.20
CA SER A 49 2.02 -4.22 -0.22
C SER A 49 2.81 -3.04 -0.79
N LEU A 50 2.68 -1.85 -0.20
CA LEU A 50 3.34 -0.64 -0.67
C LEU A 50 3.64 0.32 0.49
N MET A 51 4.76 1.01 0.42
CA MET A 51 5.09 2.18 1.25
C MET A 51 5.79 3.22 0.39
N MET A 52 5.34 4.47 0.46
CA MET A 52 5.95 5.59 -0.24
C MET A 52 6.12 6.75 0.72
N PHE A 53 7.26 7.44 0.63
CA PHE A 53 7.62 8.53 1.53
C PHE A 53 7.79 9.84 0.75
N LEU A 54 7.34 10.93 1.35
CA LEU A 54 7.82 12.27 1.03
C LEU A 54 9.16 12.52 1.73
N PRO A 55 9.96 13.49 1.27
CA PRO A 55 11.17 13.91 1.96
C PRO A 55 10.90 14.23 3.43
N ALA A 56 11.80 13.78 4.31
CA ALA A 56 11.65 13.99 5.74
C ALA A 56 11.81 15.47 6.10
N THR A 57 10.93 15.94 6.98
CA THR A 57 11.09 17.22 7.70
C THR A 57 10.77 16.97 9.17
N GLN A 58 11.36 17.75 10.10
CA GLN A 58 11.10 17.57 11.54
C GLN A 58 11.36 16.13 12.05
N ALA A 59 12.37 15.45 11.49
CA ALA A 59 12.67 14.04 11.78
C ALA A 59 11.46 13.09 11.60
N PHE A 60 10.58 13.41 10.64
CA PHE A 60 9.50 12.53 10.21
C PHE A 60 9.34 12.60 8.69
N ALA A 61 9.18 11.44 8.05
CA ALA A 61 8.86 11.36 6.64
C ALA A 61 7.37 11.06 6.47
N PRO A 62 6.54 12.05 6.02
CA PRO A 62 5.17 11.77 5.67
C PRO A 62 5.09 10.66 4.64
N ASN A 63 4.12 9.77 4.77
CA ASN A 63 4.05 8.57 3.95
C ASN A 63 2.63 8.19 3.59
N VAL A 64 2.52 7.38 2.54
CA VAL A 64 1.33 6.61 2.20
C VAL A 64 1.72 5.14 2.20
N ASN A 65 0.93 4.31 2.87
CA ASN A 65 1.08 2.85 2.82
C ASN A 65 -0.23 2.18 2.39
N LEU A 66 -0.12 1.00 1.77
CA LEU A 66 -1.23 0.13 1.45
C LEU A 66 -1.05 -1.20 2.19
N GLN A 67 -2.04 -1.54 3.00
CA GLN A 67 -2.17 -2.86 3.62
C GLN A 67 -3.33 -3.63 2.99
N ILE A 68 -3.12 -4.93 2.80
CA ILE A 68 -4.16 -5.87 2.40
C ILE A 68 -4.49 -6.71 3.61
N GLN A 69 -5.75 -6.67 4.04
CA GLN A 69 -6.23 -7.31 5.26
C GLN A 69 -7.31 -8.34 4.92
N PRO A 70 -7.11 -9.62 5.26
CA PRO A 70 -8.17 -10.63 5.19
C PRO A 70 -9.34 -10.23 6.09
N TYR A 71 -10.54 -10.13 5.52
CA TYR A 71 -11.73 -9.72 6.23
C TYR A 71 -12.99 -10.22 5.50
N SER A 72 -13.77 -11.07 6.15
CA SER A 72 -14.98 -11.68 5.60
C SER A 72 -16.27 -10.88 5.87
N GLY A 73 -16.26 -9.98 6.86
CA GLY A 73 -17.40 -9.11 7.20
C GLY A 73 -17.69 -8.05 6.14
N SER A 74 -18.68 -7.19 6.36
CA SER A 74 -19.00 -6.06 5.47
C SER A 74 -18.09 -4.84 5.73
N ILE A 75 -18.04 -3.87 4.81
CA ILE A 75 -17.28 -2.62 5.09
C ILE A 75 -17.86 -1.85 6.29
N LYS A 76 -19.16 -2.00 6.55
CA LYS A 76 -19.82 -1.44 7.74
C LYS A 76 -19.28 -2.09 9.02
N ASP A 77 -19.23 -3.42 9.07
CA ASP A 77 -18.66 -4.14 10.23
C ASP A 77 -17.19 -3.79 10.45
N TYR A 78 -16.45 -3.60 9.35
CA TYR A 78 -15.06 -3.14 9.41
C TYR A 78 -14.95 -1.73 10.00
N THR A 79 -15.86 -0.84 9.61
CA THR A 79 -15.92 0.55 10.12
C THR A 79 -16.23 0.58 11.61
N GLU A 80 -17.22 -0.19 12.06
CA GLU A 80 -17.56 -0.30 13.49
C GLU A 80 -16.40 -0.86 14.33
N LEU A 81 -15.66 -1.84 13.78
CA LEU A 81 -14.45 -2.36 14.41
C LEU A 81 -13.34 -1.29 14.47
N SER A 82 -13.10 -0.57 13.38
CA SER A 82 -12.11 0.51 13.32
C SER A 82 -12.45 1.66 14.27
N ASP A 83 -13.73 2.02 14.42
CA ASP A 83 -14.18 3.03 15.38
C ASP A 83 -13.84 2.66 16.82
N GLN A 84 -14.01 1.38 17.18
CA GLN A 84 -13.63 0.91 18.51
C GLN A 84 -12.11 1.01 18.71
N GLN A 85 -11.33 0.60 17.71
CA GLN A 85 -9.86 0.73 17.74
C GLN A 85 -9.42 2.18 17.84
N PHE A 86 -10.10 3.09 17.15
CA PHE A 86 -9.81 4.53 17.22
C PHE A 86 -10.07 5.09 18.61
N LYS A 87 -11.19 4.70 19.24
CA LYS A 87 -11.50 5.08 20.62
C LYS A 87 -10.48 4.53 21.61
N ASP A 88 -10.13 3.26 21.48
CA ASP A 88 -9.18 2.59 22.37
C ASP A 88 -7.77 3.19 22.26
N ALA A 89 -7.39 3.64 21.05
CA ALA A 89 -6.13 4.34 20.79
C ALA A 89 -6.15 5.82 21.18
N GLY A 90 -7.30 6.37 21.61
CA GLY A 90 -7.45 7.79 21.92
C GLY A 90 -7.26 8.70 20.70
N VAL A 91 -7.48 8.20 19.48
CA VAL A 91 -7.47 9.01 18.27
C VAL A 91 -8.87 9.57 18.00
N ARG A 92 -8.93 10.80 17.49
CA ARG A 92 -10.17 11.51 17.21
C ARG A 92 -10.47 11.49 15.73
N ILE A 93 -11.63 10.96 15.36
CA ILE A 93 -12.16 11.05 14.00
C ILE A 93 -12.59 12.50 13.74
N LEU A 94 -12.04 13.09 12.68
CA LEU A 94 -12.32 14.44 12.19
C LEU A 94 -13.39 14.41 11.09
N HIS A 95 -13.32 13.39 10.24
CA HIS A 95 -14.27 13.17 9.16
C HIS A 95 -14.42 11.67 8.90
N GLU A 96 -15.63 11.26 8.56
CA GLU A 96 -15.94 9.91 8.08
C GLU A 96 -16.92 10.01 6.91
N ASN A 97 -16.70 9.18 5.88
CA ASN A 97 -17.63 9.01 4.78
C ASN A 97 -17.72 7.53 4.40
N LEU A 98 -18.73 6.85 4.94
CA LEU A 98 -19.03 5.45 4.64
C LEU A 98 -19.92 5.32 3.39
N GLN A 99 -19.51 4.46 2.48
CA GLN A 99 -20.25 4.04 1.29
C GLN A 99 -20.42 2.52 1.27
N ALA A 100 -21.05 1.99 0.22
CA ALA A 100 -21.45 0.57 0.18
C ALA A 100 -20.28 -0.43 0.32
N ASN A 101 -19.11 -0.13 -0.25
CA ASN A 101 -17.91 -1.00 -0.23
C ASN A 101 -16.63 -0.20 0.07
N ASP A 102 -16.76 1.00 0.59
CA ASP A 102 -15.67 1.95 0.75
C ASP A 102 -15.93 2.84 1.95
N VAL A 103 -14.89 3.27 2.64
CA VAL A 103 -14.98 4.25 3.71
C VAL A 103 -13.72 5.10 3.74
N VAL A 104 -13.92 6.40 3.93
CA VAL A 104 -12.84 7.38 4.11
C VAL A 104 -12.87 7.90 5.53
N TRP A 105 -11.72 7.96 6.16
CA TRP A 105 -11.52 8.64 7.45
C TRP A 105 -10.45 9.71 7.36
N GLU A 106 -10.69 10.80 8.07
CA GLU A 106 -9.66 11.73 8.50
C GLU A 106 -9.64 11.72 10.02
N TYR A 107 -8.47 11.53 10.63
CA TYR A 107 -8.36 11.41 12.08
C TYR A 107 -7.00 11.91 12.57
N ALA A 108 -6.94 12.30 13.84
CA ALA A 108 -5.73 12.84 14.46
C ALA A 108 -5.59 12.35 15.90
N GLY A 109 -4.37 12.31 16.41
CA GLY A 109 -4.10 11.83 17.77
C GLY A 109 -2.62 11.73 18.09
N THR A 110 -2.32 11.16 19.25
CA THR A 110 -0.94 11.01 19.73
C THR A 110 -0.45 9.58 19.46
N TYR A 111 0.72 9.45 18.83
CA TYR A 111 1.38 8.16 18.63
C TYR A 111 2.88 8.32 18.86
N ASN A 112 3.48 7.47 19.72
CA ASN A 112 4.88 7.58 20.15
C ASN A 112 5.28 9.01 20.57
N ASP A 113 4.47 9.61 21.46
CA ASP A 113 4.65 10.99 21.97
C ASP A 113 4.66 12.09 20.89
N ARG A 114 4.11 11.82 19.72
CA ARG A 114 4.00 12.79 18.61
C ARG A 114 2.55 13.02 18.23
N GLN A 115 2.20 14.28 17.96
CA GLN A 115 0.92 14.64 17.35
C GLN A 115 0.94 14.27 15.88
N MET A 116 0.02 13.40 15.48
CA MET A 116 -0.06 12.82 14.16
C MET A 116 -1.41 13.12 13.52
N HIS A 117 -1.40 13.16 12.20
CA HIS A 117 -2.58 13.30 11.37
C HIS A 117 -2.60 12.20 10.32
N TRP A 118 -3.78 11.62 10.12
CA TRP A 118 -4.00 10.56 9.16
C TRP A 118 -5.20 10.86 8.26
N TYR A 119 -5.07 10.39 7.02
CA TYR A 119 -6.18 10.25 6.09
C TYR A 119 -6.13 8.85 5.52
N ALA A 120 -7.19 8.09 5.70
CA ALA A 120 -7.25 6.70 5.29
C ALA A 120 -8.47 6.42 4.43
N ARG A 121 -8.33 5.46 3.53
CA ARG A 121 -9.43 4.91 2.74
C ARG A 121 -9.37 3.39 2.75
N ALA A 122 -10.47 2.74 3.09
CA ALA A 122 -10.59 1.29 3.09
C ALA A 122 -11.59 0.85 2.03
N TYR A 123 -11.15 -0.02 1.12
CA TYR A 123 -12.00 -0.63 0.09
C TYR A 123 -12.22 -2.11 0.36
N LYS A 124 -13.47 -2.54 0.28
CA LYS A 124 -13.85 -3.95 0.38
C LYS A 124 -13.94 -4.60 -1.00
N ARG A 125 -13.28 -5.75 -1.17
CA ARG A 125 -13.48 -6.64 -2.33
C ARG A 125 -13.29 -8.10 -1.96
N GLY A 126 -14.28 -8.94 -2.26
CA GLY A 126 -14.25 -10.36 -1.88
C GLY A 126 -14.09 -10.50 -0.37
N ASN A 127 -13.10 -11.27 0.10
CA ASN A 127 -12.76 -11.46 1.52
C ASN A 127 -11.59 -10.59 1.98
N LYS A 128 -11.39 -9.41 1.37
CA LYS A 128 -10.26 -8.53 1.69
C LYS A 128 -10.69 -7.08 1.83
N VAL A 129 -10.04 -6.38 2.73
CA VAL A 129 -10.01 -4.93 2.81
C VAL A 129 -8.64 -4.43 2.35
N TYR A 130 -8.65 -3.43 1.48
CA TYR A 130 -7.48 -2.70 1.03
C TYR A 130 -7.47 -1.37 1.78
N LEU A 131 -6.58 -1.23 2.76
CA LEU A 131 -6.46 -0.04 3.60
C LEU A 131 -5.29 0.80 3.13
N ILE A 132 -5.57 2.01 2.65
CA ILE A 132 -4.57 2.97 2.21
C ILE A 132 -4.54 4.10 3.22
N THR A 133 -3.39 4.35 3.85
CA THR A 133 -3.25 5.34 4.91
C THR A 133 -2.15 6.33 4.61
N ALA A 134 -2.51 7.60 4.49
CA ALA A 134 -1.60 8.72 4.56
C ALA A 134 -1.32 9.08 6.03
N THR A 135 -0.06 9.35 6.35
CA THR A 135 0.39 9.74 7.70
C THR A 135 1.33 10.95 7.61
N ALA A 136 1.12 11.94 8.47
CA ALA A 136 2.06 13.03 8.71
C ALA A 136 2.07 13.44 10.19
N LEU A 137 3.05 14.24 10.60
CA LEU A 137 2.90 15.02 11.83
C LEU A 137 1.76 16.03 11.64
N GLU A 138 1.04 16.35 12.72
CA GLU A 138 0.00 17.39 12.68
C GLU A 138 0.56 18.73 12.18
N SER A 139 1.77 19.09 12.61
CA SER A 139 2.51 20.29 12.17
C SER A 139 2.85 20.32 10.67
N GLN A 140 2.85 19.17 9.99
CA GLN A 140 3.13 19.05 8.56
C GLN A 140 1.84 19.04 7.72
N TRP A 141 0.69 18.72 8.33
CA TRP A 141 -0.51 18.33 7.61
C TRP A 141 -1.01 19.40 6.63
N SER A 142 -1.07 20.66 7.06
CA SER A 142 -1.52 21.77 6.18
C SER A 142 -0.67 21.93 4.93
N THR A 143 0.61 21.55 4.98
CA THR A 143 1.55 21.65 3.86
C THR A 143 1.46 20.45 2.92
N VAL A 144 1.37 19.22 3.46
CA VAL A 144 1.50 17.99 2.66
C VAL A 144 0.19 17.26 2.39
N SER A 145 -0.89 17.59 3.11
CA SER A 145 -2.16 16.86 3.05
C SER A 145 -2.75 16.76 1.66
N ARG A 146 -2.66 17.83 0.85
CA ARG A 146 -3.18 17.81 -0.53
C ARG A 146 -2.53 16.71 -1.37
N GLN A 147 -1.20 16.60 -1.33
CA GLN A 147 -0.47 15.59 -2.10
C GLN A 147 -0.74 14.19 -1.54
N LEU A 148 -0.76 14.05 -0.21
CA LEU A 148 -1.02 12.76 0.44
C LEU A 148 -2.43 12.25 0.13
N ARG A 149 -3.46 13.09 0.28
CA ARG A 149 -4.86 12.75 -0.06
C ARG A 149 -4.99 12.37 -1.53
N ALA A 150 -4.41 13.17 -2.43
CA ALA A 150 -4.44 12.86 -3.86
C ALA A 150 -3.84 11.47 -4.16
N CYS A 151 -2.77 11.07 -3.46
CA CYS A 151 -2.20 9.74 -3.57
C CYS A 151 -3.17 8.65 -3.06
N VAL A 152 -3.74 8.82 -1.86
CA VAL A 152 -4.74 7.88 -1.31
C VAL A 152 -5.96 7.75 -2.21
N ASP A 153 -6.51 8.88 -2.64
CA ASP A 153 -7.71 8.97 -3.47
C ASP A 153 -7.50 8.49 -4.90
N SER A 154 -6.24 8.33 -5.34
CA SER A 154 -5.92 7.77 -6.65
C SER A 154 -5.98 6.24 -6.69
N PHE A 155 -6.01 5.56 -5.54
CA PHE A 155 -6.06 4.10 -5.49
C PHE A 155 -7.32 3.55 -6.16
N ARG A 156 -7.15 2.57 -7.04
CA ARG A 156 -8.23 1.83 -7.70
C ARG A 156 -7.92 0.34 -7.67
N LEU A 157 -8.98 -0.44 -7.70
CA LEU A 157 -8.93 -1.89 -7.84
C LEU A 157 -9.09 -2.20 -9.34
N ASP A 158 -8.13 -2.91 -9.93
CA ASP A 158 -8.23 -3.44 -11.31
C ASP A 158 -9.15 -4.65 -11.41
#